data_AF-A0A1H1S8E2-F1
#
_entry.id   AF-A0A1H1S8E2-F1
#
_cell.length_a   1.000
_cell.length_b   1.000
_cell.length_c   1.000
_cell.angle_alpha   90.00
_cell.angle_beta   90.00
_cell.angle_gamma   90.00
#
_symmetry.space_group_name_H-M   'P 1'
#
loop_
_entity.id
_entity.type
_entity.pdbx_description
1 polymer ?
#
loop_
_entity_poly.entity_id
_entity_poly.type
_entity_poly.pdbx_seq_one_letter_code
_entity_poly.pdbx_strand_id
1 'polypeptide(L)' 'MKKAGIFIMIISIIAAIVFGVVFYHGKTDNVVDSDGFWAYVYGANSVPWLVFSSGVVFLMGMLMFISSWEQPSARYK' A
#
# COMPACT_ATOMS: atom_id res chain seq x y z
N MET A 1 9.31 14.48 -11.50
CA MET A 1 8.66 13.98 -10.25
C MET A 1 7.24 13.46 -10.50
N LYS A 2 6.39 14.18 -11.25
CA LYS A 2 4.97 13.80 -11.50
C LYS A 2 4.74 12.35 -11.93
N LYS A 3 5.45 11.87 -12.95
CA LYS A 3 5.32 10.50 -13.48
C LYS A 3 5.75 9.43 -12.45
N ALA A 4 6.81 9.69 -11.69
CA ALA A 4 7.28 8.80 -10.63
C ALA A 4 6.28 8.72 -9.48
N GLY A 5 5.70 9.86 -9.05
CA GLY A 5 4.63 9.88 -8.04
C GLY A 5 3.40 9.08 -8.47
N ILE A 6 2.96 9.20 -9.73
CA ILE A 6 1.87 8.38 -10.29
C ILE A 6 2.21 6.89 -10.25
N PHE A 7 3.42 6.52 -10.66
CA PHE A 7 3.85 5.12 -10.69
C PHE A 7 3.88 4.51 -9.29
N ILE A 8 4.41 5.25 -8.31
CA ILE A 8 4.42 4.86 -6.90
C ILE A 8 3.00 4.68 -6.37
N MET A 9 2.08 5.60 -6.68
CA MET A 9 0.68 5.50 -6.27
C MET A 9 0.01 4.23 -6.84
N ILE A 10 0.19 3.95 -8.13
CA ILE A 10 -0.41 2.77 -8.80
C ILE A 10 0.12 1.48 -8.18
N ILE A 11 1.44 1.34 -8.02
CA ILE A 11 2.04 0.15 -7.42
C ILE A 11 1.57 -0.04 -5.97
N SER A 12 1.46 1.06 -5.22
CA SER A 12 1.02 1.00 -3.82
C SER A 12 -0.44 0.56 -3.70
N ILE A 13 -1.32 0.98 -4.62
CA ILE A 13 -2.71 0.50 -4.67
C ILE A 13 -2.75 -0.99 -4.98
N ILE A 14 -2.00 -1.45 -5.99
CA ILE A 14 -1.95 -2.87 -6.34
C ILE A 14 -1.45 -3.70 -5.15
N ALA A 15 -0.39 -3.25 -4.50
CA ALA A 15 0.17 -3.89 -3.31
C ALA A 15 -0.86 -3.96 -2.16
N ALA A 16 -1.58 -2.86 -1.88
CA ALA A 16 -2.61 -2.83 -0.85
C ALA A 16 -3.73 -3.85 -1.12
N ILE A 17 -4.16 -4.00 -2.37
CA ILE A 17 -5.18 -4.98 -2.77
C ILE A 17 -4.66 -6.40 -2.57
N VAL A 18 -3.45 -6.71 -3.08
CA VAL A 18 -2.85 -8.05 -2.97
C VAL A 18 -2.68 -8.44 -1.50
N PHE A 19 -2.10 -7.57 -0.68
CA PHE A 19 -1.95 -7.83 0.75
C PHE A 19 -3.30 -7.92 1.45
N GLY A 20 -4.29 -7.11 1.06
CA GLY A 20 -5.65 -7.19 1.58
C GLY A 20 -6.26 -8.59 1.37
N VAL A 21 -6.11 -9.17 0.18
CA VAL A 21 -6.59 -10.52 -0.13
C VAL A 21 -5.84 -11.59 0.67
N VAL A 22 -4.52 -11.46 0.80
CA VAL A 22 -3.68 -12.40 1.56
C VAL A 22 -4.09 -12.46 3.04
N PHE A 23 -4.30 -11.30 3.68
CA PHE A 23 -4.75 -11.26 5.08
C PHE A 23 -6.24 -11.57 5.26
N TYR A 24 -7.03 -11.52 4.18
CA TYR A 24 -8.44 -11.93 4.20
C TYR A 24 -8.62 -13.45 4.30
N HIS A 25 -7.79 -14.24 3.58
CA HIS A 25 -7.78 -15.70 3.72
C HIS A 25 -7.53 -16.12 5.16
N GLY A 26 -6.62 -15.39 5.83
CA GLY A 26 -6.32 -15.51 7.25
C GLY A 26 -7.49 -15.27 8.22
N LYS A 27 -8.69 -14.92 7.75
CA LYS A 27 -9.90 -14.73 8.56
C LYS A 27 -11.03 -15.68 8.17
N THR A 28 -10.97 -16.27 6.98
CA THR A 28 -12.00 -17.15 6.44
C THR A 28 -11.67 -18.62 6.60
N ASP A 29 -10.38 -18.98 6.58
CA ASP A 29 -9.99 -20.38 6.65
C ASP A 29 -9.55 -20.75 8.07
N ASN A 30 -9.74 -22.01 8.41
CA ASN A 30 -9.41 -22.52 9.73
C ASN A 30 -7.89 -22.69 9.82
N VAL A 31 -7.26 -22.06 10.83
CA VAL A 31 -5.79 -22.08 11.04
C VAL A 31 -5.23 -23.51 11.05
N VAL A 32 -6.02 -24.45 11.59
CA VAL A 32 -5.65 -25.85 11.83
C VAL A 32 -5.62 -26.68 10.55
N ASP A 33 -6.37 -26.27 9.52
CA ASP A 33 -6.47 -26.95 8.23
C ASP A 33 -5.63 -26.26 7.13
N SER A 34 -4.89 -25.20 7.48
CA SER A 34 -4.15 -24.41 6.51
C SER A 34 -2.73 -24.95 6.29
N ASP A 35 -2.29 -25.00 5.03
CA ASP A 35 -0.91 -25.32 4.67
C ASP A 35 0.08 -24.39 5.38
N GLY A 36 1.30 -24.87 5.63
CA GLY A 36 2.29 -24.18 6.48
C GLY A 36 2.52 -22.70 6.15
N PHE A 37 2.42 -22.29 4.89
CA PHE A 37 2.50 -20.88 4.47
C PHE A 37 1.41 -20.01 5.13
N TRP A 38 0.16 -20.46 5.12
CA TRP A 38 -0.97 -19.72 5.67
C TRP A 38 -0.91 -19.67 7.20
N ALA A 39 -0.47 -20.75 7.86
CA ALA A 39 -0.23 -20.78 9.31
C ALA A 39 0.69 -19.62 9.79
N TYR A 40 1.75 -19.29 9.04
CA TYR A 40 2.60 -18.13 9.33
C TYR A 40 1.89 -16.80 9.11
N VAL A 41 1.04 -16.70 8.07
CA VAL A 41 0.23 -15.51 7.78
C VAL A 41 -0.81 -15.28 8.90
N TYR A 42 -1.41 -16.33 9.44
CA TYR A 42 -2.33 -16.25 10.59
C TYR A 42 -1.63 -15.70 11.85
N GLY A 43 -0.41 -16.17 12.16
CA GLY A 43 0.37 -15.65 13.28
C GLY A 43 0.74 -14.16 13.12
N ALA A 44 0.91 -13.70 11.89
CA ALA A 44 1.18 -12.30 11.56
C ALA A 44 -0.09 -11.43 11.41
N ASN A 45 -1.30 -12.00 11.51
CA ASN A 45 -2.57 -11.33 11.22
C ASN A 45 -3.05 -10.38 12.32
N SER A 46 -2.29 -10.23 13.42
CA SER A 46 -2.60 -9.30 14.50
C SER A 46 -2.71 -7.85 14.00
N VAL A 47 -1.93 -7.48 12.98
CA VAL A 47 -2.06 -6.21 12.25
C VAL A 47 -1.67 -6.45 10.79
N PRO A 48 -2.50 -6.08 9.78
CA PRO A 48 -2.15 -6.20 8.36
C PRO A 48 -1.13 -5.11 7.96
N TRP A 49 0.08 -5.19 8.53
CA TRP A 49 1.14 -4.20 8.46
C TRP A 49 1.59 -3.90 7.02
N LEU A 50 1.50 -4.89 6.12
CA LEU A 50 1.78 -4.72 4.70
C LEU A 50 0.75 -3.81 4.02
N VAL A 51 -0.54 -3.99 4.32
CA VAL A 51 -1.61 -3.10 3.81
C VAL A 51 -1.41 -1.68 4.32
N PHE A 52 -1.07 -1.53 5.61
CA PHE A 52 -0.75 -0.23 6.20
C PHE A 52 0.46 0.42 5.52
N SER A 53 1.54 -0.34 5.34
CA SER A 53 2.77 0.14 4.68
C SER A 53 2.51 0.58 3.24
N SER A 54 1.69 -0.16 2.49
CA SER A 54 1.25 0.26 1.15
C SER A 54 0.49 1.59 1.18
N GLY A 55 -0.35 1.83 2.20
CA GLY A 55 -1.01 3.11 2.41
C GLY A 55 -0.03 4.27 2.66
N VAL A 56 1.00 4.05 3.47
CA VAL A 56 2.04 5.06 3.73
C VAL A 56 2.81 5.41 2.45
N VAL A 57 3.22 4.40 1.67
CA VAL A 57 3.95 4.63 0.41
C VAL A 57 3.06 5.32 -0.63
N PHE A 58 1.76 5.01 -0.65
CA PHE A 58 0.79 5.72 -1.49
C PHE A 58 0.74 7.21 -1.15
N LEU A 59 0.69 7.57 0.14
CA LEU A 59 0.72 8.97 0.60
C LEU A 59 2.03 9.67 0.19
N MET A 60 3.17 8.99 0.25
CA MET A 60 4.43 9.55 -0.26
C MET A 60 4.36 9.82 -1.77
N GLY A 61 3.77 8.91 -2.55
CA GLY A 61 3.52 9.11 -3.98
C GLY A 61 2.61 10.31 -4.26
N MET A 62 1.54 10.48 -3.46
CA MET A 62 0.65 11.64 -3.53
C MET A 62 1.40 12.95 -3.24
N LEU A 63 2.22 13.00 -2.18
CA LEU A 63 3.00 14.18 -1.83
C LEU A 63 3.95 14.57 -2.96
N MET A 64 4.66 13.60 -3.56
CA MET A 64 5.53 13.85 -4.71
C MET A 64 4.77 14.31 -5.96
N PHE A 65 3.53 13.85 -6.13
CA PHE A 65 2.67 14.29 -7.23
C PHE A 65 2.19 15.73 -7.01
N ILE A 66 1.70 16.06 -5.82
CA ILE A 66 1.23 17.40 -5.45
C ILE A 66 2.40 18.40 -5.47
N SER A 67 3.57 18.03 -4.93
CA SER A 67 4.75 18.90 -4.94
C SER A 67 5.30 19.17 -6.35
N SER A 68 4.88 18.38 -7.34
CA SER A 68 5.24 18.56 -8.74
C SER A 68 4.25 19.40 -9.53
N TRP A 69 3.11 19.76 -8.92
CA TRP A 69 2.24 20.78 -9.50
C TRP A 69 2.95 22.12 -9.35
N GLU A 70 3.14 22.81 -10.47
CA GLU A 70 3.82 24.11 -10.50
C GLU A 70 3.14 25.05 -9.50
N GLN A 71 3.93 25.65 -8.62
CA GLN A 71 3.46 26.80 -7.86
C GLN A 71 3.04 27.85 -8.88
N PRO A 72 1.80 28.37 -8.84
CA PRO A 72 1.40 29.46 -9.71
C PRO A 72 2.42 30.58 -9.53
N SER A 73 3.07 30.96 -10.63
CA SER A 73 4.27 31.78 -10.66
C SER A 73 4.10 33.06 -9.83
N ALA A 74 4.68 33.10 -8.64
CA ALA A 74 5.00 34.35 -7.95
C ALA A 74 6.37 34.89 -8.45
N ARG A 75 6.66 34.75 -9.74
CA ARG A 75 7.91 35.24 -10.37
C ARG A 75 7.60 36.29 -11.44
N TYR A 76 6.74 37.24 -11.09
CA TYR A 76 6.68 38.56 -11.70
C TYR A 76 6.17 39.55 -10.64
N LYS A 77 7.08 40.00 -9.77
CA LYS A 77 7.08 41.36 -9.20
C LYS A 77 8.52 41.81 -9.10
#